data_AF-A0AA39JU66-F1
#
_entry.id   AF-A0AA39JU66-F1
#
_cell.length_a   1.000
_cell.length_b   1.000
_cell.length_c   1.000
_cell.angle_alpha   90.00
_cell.angle_beta   90.00
_cell.angle_gamma   90.00
#
_symmetry.space_group_name_H-M   'P 1'
#
loop_
_entity.id
_entity.type
_entity.pdbx_description
1 polymer ?
#
loop_
_entity_poly.entity_id
_entity_poly.type
_entity_poly.pdbx_seq_one_letter_code
_entity_poly.pdbx_strand_id
1 'polypeptide(L)' 'INLYKDIMRSVEDLGTCSYTHKAFSELLGRIQAATDRLNLECYENLDHWVAELDKSIKKILLQRLTQVIHVWCQEFNRVD' A
#
# COMPACT_ATOMS: atom_id res chain seq x y z
N ILE A 1 9.36 17.59 4.42
CA ILE A 1 8.84 16.90 5.64
C ILE A 1 7.38 16.46 5.49
N ASN A 2 6.47 17.26 4.91
CA ASN A 2 5.05 16.87 4.78
C ASN A 2 4.82 15.71 3.79
N LEU A 3 5.43 15.77 2.60
CA LEU A 3 5.22 14.79 1.54
C LEU A 3 5.56 13.34 1.95
N TYR A 4 6.70 13.15 2.64
CA TYR A 4 7.09 11.83 3.16
C TYR A 4 6.08 11.29 4.18
N LYS A 5 5.56 12.15 5.06
CA LYS A 5 4.51 11.76 6.02
C LYS A 5 3.22 11.37 5.31
N ASP A 6 2.85 12.09 4.25
CA ASP A 6 1.65 11.79 3.46
C ASP A 6 1.77 10.46 2.70
N ILE A 7 2.97 10.14 2.19
CA ILE A 7 3.27 8.84 1.57
C ILE A 7 3.13 7.72 2.61
N MET A 8 3.81 7.86 3.76
CA MET A 8 3.75 6.84 4.81
C MET A 8 2.34 6.63 5.34
N ARG A 9 1.57 7.70 5.51
CA ARG A 9 0.15 7.61 5.88
C ARG A 9 -0.67 6.87 4.83
N SER A 10 -0.44 7.14 3.54
CA SER A 10 -1.13 6.42 2.47
C SER A 10 -0.76 4.92 2.44
N VAL A 11 0.48 4.58 2.80
CA VAL A 11 0.94 3.19 2.96
C VAL A 11 0.27 2.52 4.18
N GLU A 12 0.13 3.23 5.30
CA GLU A 12 -0.62 2.72 6.46
C GLU A 12 -2.10 2.52 6.15
N ASP A 13 -2.72 3.47 5.45
CA ASP A 13 -4.13 3.40 5.03
C ASP A 13 -4.38 2.22 4.07
N LEU A 14 -3.40 1.82 3.26
CA LEU A 14 -3.49 0.59 2.45
C LEU A 14 -3.65 -0.67 3.31
N GLY A 15 -3.27 -0.64 4.58
CA GLY A 15 -3.46 -1.73 5.54
C GLY A 15 -4.91 -1.92 5.99
N THR A 16 -5.73 -0.87 5.91
CA THR A 16 -7.06 -0.83 6.54
C THR A 16 -8.19 -0.42 5.60
N CYS A 17 -7.89 0.11 4.41
CA CYS A 17 -8.89 0.58 3.45
C CYS A 17 -9.87 -0.53 3.04
N SER A 18 -11.04 -0.18 2.48
CA SER A 18 -11.99 -1.19 1.97
C SER A 18 -11.35 -2.10 0.92
N TYR A 19 -11.78 -3.37 0.85
CA TYR A 19 -11.37 -4.34 -0.18
C TYR A 19 -12.04 -4.03 -1.53
N THR A 20 -11.75 -2.84 -2.09
CA THR A 20 -12.26 -2.41 -3.40
C THR A 20 -11.12 -1.92 -4.27
N HIS A 21 -11.20 -2.18 -5.56
CA HIS A 21 -10.23 -1.67 -6.54
C HIS A 21 -10.05 -0.15 -6.41
N LYS A 22 -11.16 0.58 -6.28
CA LYS A 22 -11.16 2.04 -6.14
C LYS A 22 -10.32 2.50 -4.93
N ALA A 23 -10.52 1.92 -3.76
CA ALA A 23 -9.78 2.32 -2.55
C ALA A 23 -8.27 2.07 -2.70
N PHE A 24 -7.88 0.91 -3.25
CA PHE A 24 -6.47 0.61 -3.52
C PHE A 24 -5.86 1.57 -4.56
N SER A 25 -6.54 1.79 -5.69
CA SER A 25 -6.05 2.68 -6.74
C SER A 25 -5.89 4.13 -6.29
N GLU A 26 -6.81 4.64 -5.47
CA GLU A 26 -6.73 6.01 -4.94
C GLU A 26 -5.50 6.19 -4.04
N LEU A 27 -5.22 5.23 -3.16
CA LEU A 27 -4.06 5.31 -2.26
C LEU A 27 -2.73 5.11 -3.00
N LEU A 28 -2.65 4.11 -3.88
CA LEU A 28 -1.47 3.89 -4.71
C LEU A 28 -1.19 5.07 -5.65
N GLY A 29 -2.24 5.69 -6.21
CA GLY A 29 -2.11 6.88 -7.04
C GLY A 29 -1.56 8.09 -6.29
N ARG A 30 -1.97 8.29 -5.02
CA ARG A 30 -1.39 9.34 -4.16
C ARG A 30 0.09 9.11 -3.88
N ILE A 31 0.47 7.86 -3.61
CA ILE A 31 1.86 7.47 -3.40
C ILE A 31 2.69 7.74 -4.66
N GLN A 32 2.20 7.32 -5.84
CA GLN A 32 2.89 7.54 -7.11
C GLN A 32 3.08 9.04 -7.41
N ALA A 33 2.02 9.85 -7.27
CA ALA A 33 2.09 11.29 -7.53
C ALA A 33 3.11 11.99 -6.62
N ALA A 34 3.24 11.53 -5.37
CA ALA A 34 4.24 12.04 -4.44
C ALA A 34 5.67 11.59 -4.83
N THR A 35 5.85 10.33 -5.24
CA THR A 35 7.12 9.82 -5.77
C THR A 35 7.54 10.56 -7.04
N ASP A 36 6.63 10.81 -7.96
CA ASP A 36 6.91 11.55 -9.21
C ASP A 36 7.39 12.97 -8.91
N ARG A 37 6.79 13.62 -7.92
CA ARG A 37 7.25 14.93 -7.45
C ARG A 37 8.66 14.89 -6.87
N LEU A 38 9.00 13.87 -6.07
CA LEU A 38 10.36 13.69 -5.56
C LEU A 38 11.36 13.44 -6.70
N ASN A 39 10.95 12.71 -7.74
CA ASN A 39 11.77 12.48 -8.91
C ASN A 39 12.06 13.78 -9.67
N LEU A 40 11.05 14.65 -9.82
CA LEU A 40 11.19 15.97 -10.44
C LEU A 40 12.07 16.94 -9.62
N GLU A 41 12.09 16.78 -8.29
CA GLU A 41 12.95 17.57 -7.39
C GLU A 41 14.41 17.04 -7.36
N CYS A 42 14.75 16.03 -8.18
CA CYS A 42 16.09 15.43 -8.32
C CYS A 42 16.70 14.94 -6.99
N TYR A 43 15.90 14.34 -6.10
CA TYR A 43 16.43 13.74 -4.87
C TYR A 43 17.39 12.59 -5.18
N GLU A 44 18.60 12.66 -4.62
CA GLU A 44 19.59 11.59 -4.68
C GLU A 44 19.07 10.34 -3.93
N ASN A 45 19.37 9.15 -4.46
CA ASN A 45 18.97 7.84 -3.92
C ASN A 45 17.46 7.52 -3.96
N LEU A 46 16.68 8.22 -4.79
CA LEU A 46 15.25 7.96 -4.92
C LEU A 46 14.94 6.52 -5.32
N ASP A 47 15.71 5.93 -6.25
CA ASP A 47 15.50 4.55 -6.71
C ASP A 47 15.56 3.52 -5.57
N HIS A 48 16.52 3.68 -4.65
CA HIS A 48 16.65 2.80 -3.51
C HIS A 48 15.45 2.95 -2.56
N TRP A 49 15.05 4.20 -2.30
CA TRP A 49 13.89 4.48 -1.44
C TRP A 49 12.58 3.97 -2.05
N VAL A 50 12.37 4.14 -3.36
CA VAL A 50 11.21 3.60 -4.09
C VAL A 50 11.17 2.08 -3.99
N ALA A 51 12.33 1.41 -4.10
CA ALA A 51 12.39 -0.04 -3.94
C ALA A 51 11.98 -0.50 -2.53
N GLU A 52 12.36 0.23 -1.47
CA GLU A 52 11.94 -0.08 -0.09
C GLU A 52 10.46 0.24 0.16
N LEU A 53 9.95 1.31 -0.44
CA LEU A 53 8.53 1.65 -0.43
C LEU A 53 7.70 0.54 -1.10
N ASP A 54 8.12 0.07 -2.28
CA ASP A 54 7.47 -1.04 -2.99
C ASP A 54 7.45 -2.33 -2.17
N LYS A 55 8.54 -2.66 -1.48
CA LYS A 55 8.59 -3.82 -0.58
C LYS A 55 7.58 -3.67 0.55
N SER A 56 7.45 -2.48 1.12
CA SER A 56 6.49 -2.20 2.20
C SER A 56 5.05 -2.34 1.73
N ILE A 57 4.72 -1.79 0.56
CA ILE A 57 3.39 -1.94 -0.06
C ILE A 57 3.07 -3.41 -0.33
N LYS A 58 4.00 -4.16 -0.94
CA LYS A 58 3.83 -5.59 -1.21
C LYS A 58 3.58 -6.39 0.06
N LYS A 59 4.31 -6.11 1.13
CA LYS A 59 4.15 -6.77 2.43
C LYS A 59 2.73 -6.56 2.99
N ILE A 60 2.24 -5.32 2.96
CA ILE A 60 0.89 -4.98 3.43
C ILE A 60 -0.17 -5.70 2.61
N LEU A 61 -0.09 -5.61 1.28
CA LEU A 61 -1.08 -6.25 0.40
C LEU A 61 -1.09 -7.78 0.55
N LEU A 62 0.09 -8.41 0.70
CA LEU A 62 0.20 -9.84 0.93
C LEU A 62 -0.42 -10.25 2.28
N GLN A 63 -0.16 -9.49 3.34
CA GLN A 63 -0.77 -9.74 4.65
C GLN A 63 -2.29 -9.66 4.57
N ARG A 64 -2.83 -8.62 3.90
CA ARG A 64 -4.27 -8.45 3.71
C ARG A 64 -4.90 -9.57 2.90
N LEU A 65 -4.26 -9.98 1.80
CA LEU A 65 -4.71 -11.11 0.99
C LEU A 65 -4.76 -12.40 1.83
N THR A 66 -3.72 -12.65 2.62
CA THR A 66 -3.63 -13.84 3.48
C THR A 66 -4.74 -13.85 4.54
N GLN A 67 -5.01 -12.71 5.17
CA GLN A 67 -6.09 -12.55 6.14
C GLN A 67 -7.46 -12.84 5.50
N VAL A 68 -7.73 -12.28 4.31
CA VAL A 68 -8.99 -12.52 3.59
C VAL A 68 -9.16 -13.98 3.21
N ILE A 69 -8.11 -14.62 2.68
CA ILE A 69 -8.14 -16.06 2.36
C ILE A 69 -8.47 -16.88 3.63
N HIS A 70 -7.83 -16.56 4.76
CA HIS A 70 -8.10 -17.26 6.02
C HIS A 70 -9.56 -17.10 6.46
N VAL A 71 -10.10 -15.88 6.42
CA VAL A 71 -11.51 -15.60 6.75
C VAL A 71 -12.44 -16.39 5.83
N TRP A 72 -12.23 -16.37 4.51
CA TRP A 72 -13.05 -17.14 3.59
C TRP A 72 -12.95 -18.65 3.85
N CYS A 73 -11.75 -19.19 4.07
CA CYS A 73 -11.59 -20.59 4.43
C CYS A 73 -12.33 -20.95 5.73
N GLN A 74 -12.30 -20.07 6.73
CA GLN A 74 -13.05 -20.28 7.97
C GLN A 74 -14.56 -20.25 7.73
N GLU A 75 -15.07 -19.26 7.01
CA GLU A 75 -16.50 -19.12 6.71
C GLU A 75 -17.01 -20.29 5.86
N PHE A 76 -16.26 -20.74 4.84
CA PHE A 76 -16.67 -21.88 4.01
C PHE A 76 -16.51 -23.25 4.69
N ASN A 77 -15.67 -23.36 5.72
CA ASN A 77 -15.55 -24.57 6.53
C ASN A 77 -16.52 -24.61 7.71
N ARG A 78 -17.31 -23.55 7.94
CA ARG A 78 -18.43 -23.62 8.88
C ARG A 78 -19.46 -24.58 8.28
N VAL A 79 -19.47 -25.80 8.80
CA VAL A 79 -20.57 -26.73 8.64
C VAL A 79 -21.69 -26.18 9.52
N ASP A 80 -22.72 -25.61 8.91
CA ASP A 80 -24.00 -25.40 9.59
C ASP A 80 -24.59 -26.75 10.06
#